data_AF-W3TY55-F1
#
_entry.id   AF-W3TY55-F1
#
_cell.length_a   1.000
_cell.length_b   1.000
_cell.length_c   1.000
_cell.angle_alpha   90.00
_cell.angle_beta   90.00
_cell.angle_gamma   90.00
#
_symmetry.space_group_name_H-M   'P 1'
#
loop_
_entity.id
_entity.type
_entity.pdbx_description
1 polymer ?
#
loop_
_entity_poly.entity_id
_entity_poly.type
_entity_poly.pdbx_seq_one_letter_code
_entity_poly.pdbx_strand_id
1 'polypeptide(L)'
;MDFAFCWCCHLAERFGGSDISLDDFEKMKSYVRGFFNNFSDRYKLRDLAQGSKFHLLGTSGMITTLAGMHPNLERYDQKKMDGIWTNDADITLMIKRLLS
;
A
#
# COMPACT_ATOMS: atom_id res chain seq x y z
N MET A 1 18.42 17.33 0.43
CA MET A 1 18.32 16.37 1.53
C MET A 1 16.96 15.71 1.44
N ASP A 2 16.97 14.39 1.47
CA ASP A 2 16.09 13.48 0.73
C ASP A 2 14.67 13.31 1.27
N PHE A 3 13.67 13.67 0.46
CA PHE A 3 12.24 13.42 0.72
C PHE A 3 11.79 11.98 0.38
N ALA A 4 12.69 11.11 -0.08
CA ALA A 4 12.32 9.84 -0.69
C ALA A 4 11.99 8.68 0.29
N PHE A 5 12.29 8.81 1.59
CA PHE A 5 12.23 7.66 2.52
C PHE A 5 10.99 7.60 3.45
N CYS A 6 10.21 8.68 3.65
CA CYS A 6 9.05 8.69 4.58
C CYS A 6 7.74 9.09 3.88
N TRP A 7 7.45 8.52 2.69
CA TRP A 7 6.26 8.91 1.91
C TRP A 7 4.95 8.70 2.68
N CYS A 8 4.84 7.61 3.46
CA CYS A 8 3.67 7.36 4.31
C CYS A 8 3.49 8.46 5.38
N CYS A 9 4.57 8.85 6.05
CA CYS A 9 4.59 9.88 7.09
C CYS A 9 4.15 11.24 6.52
N HIS A 10 4.75 11.62 5.38
CA HIS A 10 4.43 12.86 4.70
C HIS A 10 2.99 12.91 4.20
N LEU A 11 2.45 11.77 3.73
CA LEU A 11 1.07 11.66 3.32
C LEU A 11 0.12 11.77 4.52
N ALA A 12 0.42 11.11 5.65
CA ALA A 12 -0.38 11.22 6.86
C ALA A 12 -0.39 12.67 7.39
N GLU A 13 0.78 13.30 7.54
CA GLU A 13 0.92 14.70 7.98
C GLU A 13 0.11 15.67 7.10
N ARG A 14 0.12 15.46 5.78
CA ARG A 14 -0.60 16.33 4.83
C ARG A 14 -2.12 16.29 4.98
N PHE A 15 -2.69 15.20 5.51
CA PHE A 15 -4.12 14.96 5.50
C PHE A 15 -4.71 14.80 6.92
N GLY A 16 -4.05 15.31 7.95
CA GLY A 16 -4.60 15.37 9.32
C GLY A 16 -3.79 14.63 10.39
N GLY A 17 -2.66 14.02 10.04
CA GLY A 17 -1.79 13.34 10.99
C GLY A 17 -2.39 12.01 11.47
N SER A 18 -2.67 11.92 12.78
CA SER A 18 -3.09 10.67 13.44
C SER A 18 -4.58 10.39 13.40
N ASP A 19 -5.42 11.39 13.10
CA ASP A 19 -6.88 11.25 13.06
C ASP A 19 -7.37 11.48 11.63
N ILE A 20 -7.51 10.38 10.89
CA ILE A 20 -7.80 10.37 9.45
C ILE A 20 -9.20 9.81 9.24
N SER A 21 -10.11 10.62 8.71
CA SER A 21 -11.44 10.15 8.35
C SER A 21 -11.41 9.30 7.07
N LEU A 22 -12.48 8.54 6.81
CA LEU A 22 -12.64 7.82 5.54
C LEU A 22 -12.60 8.76 4.32
N ASP A 23 -13.14 9.98 4.46
CA ASP A 23 -13.10 10.99 3.40
C ASP A 23 -11.67 11.47 3.13
N ASP A 24 -10.87 11.65 4.18
CA ASP A 24 -9.44 11.98 4.06
C ASP A 24 -8.67 10.85 3.40
N PHE A 25 -8.98 9.60 3.71
CA PHE A 25 -8.38 8.45 3.04
C PHE A 25 -8.72 8.39 1.54
N GLU A 26 -9.96 8.70 1.14
CA GLU A 26 -10.32 8.80 -0.28
C GLU A 26 -9.56 9.95 -0.97
N LYS A 27 -9.43 11.10 -0.31
CA LYS A 27 -8.64 12.23 -0.82
C LYS A 27 -7.15 11.87 -0.96
N MET A 28 -6.57 11.15 0.01
CA MET A 28 -5.20 10.63 -0.07
C MET A 28 -5.02 9.72 -1.29
N LYS A 29 -5.94 8.77 -1.52
CA LYS A 29 -5.89 7.90 -2.71
C LYS A 29 -5.97 8.71 -4.01
N SER A 30 -6.85 9.71 -4.08
CA SER A 30 -6.97 10.59 -5.24
C SER A 30 -5.67 11.37 -5.50
N TYR A 31 -5.06 11.91 -4.45
CA TYR A 31 -3.79 12.61 -4.52
C TYR A 31 -2.66 11.71 -5.03
N VAL A 32 -2.54 10.49 -4.48
CA VAL A 32 -1.55 9.49 -4.94
C VAL A 32 -1.80 9.11 -6.39
N ARG A 33 -3.08 8.93 -6.78
CA ARG A 33 -3.46 8.66 -8.18
C ARG A 33 -3.00 9.75 -9.15
N GLY A 34 -3.01 11.01 -8.71
CA GLY A 34 -2.54 12.15 -9.49
C GLY A 34 -1.09 12.00 -9.98
N PHE A 35 -0.21 11.37 -9.21
CA PHE A 35 1.19 11.17 -9.64
C PHE A 35 1.30 10.19 -10.81
N PHE A 36 0.43 9.19 -10.90
CA PHE A 36 0.41 8.26 -12.03
C PHE A 36 -0.05 8.91 -13.34
N ASN A 37 -0.73 10.06 -13.28
CA ASN A 37 -1.10 10.79 -14.49
C ASN A 37 0.12 11.27 -15.27
N ASN A 38 1.22 11.58 -14.58
CA ASN A 38 2.48 12.01 -15.20
C ASN A 38 3.36 10.83 -15.65
N PHE A 39 2.97 9.59 -15.33
CA PHE A 39 3.67 8.41 -15.79
C PHE A 39 3.26 8.10 -17.23
N SER A 40 4.12 8.46 -18.18
CA SER A 40 3.88 8.32 -19.62
C SER A 40 3.52 6.89 -20.02
N ASP A 41 4.13 5.89 -19.39
CA ASP A 41 3.94 4.46 -19.70
C ASP A 41 2.81 3.78 -18.89
N ARG A 42 1.90 4.55 -18.30
CA ARG A 42 0.78 4.00 -17.50
C ARG A 42 -0.10 2.99 -18.25
N TYR A 43 -0.21 3.15 -19.58
CA TYR A 43 -0.98 2.22 -20.42
C TYR A 43 -0.27 0.87 -20.53
N LYS A 44 1.07 0.83 -20.59
CA LYS A 44 1.83 -0.42 -20.56
C LYS A 44 1.65 -1.16 -19.23
N LEU A 45 1.64 -0.43 -18.11
CA LEU A 45 1.34 -1.01 -16.80
C LEU A 45 -0.07 -1.59 -16.74
N ARG A 46 -1.07 -0.88 -17.29
CA ARG A 46 -2.45 -1.38 -17.36
C ARG A 46 -2.53 -2.67 -18.19
N ASP A 47 -1.89 -2.70 -19.35
CA ASP A 47 -1.94 -3.86 -20.23
C ASP A 47 -1.20 -5.06 -19.62
N LEU A 48 -0.08 -4.83 -18.91
CA LEU A 48 0.61 -5.85 -18.11
C LEU A 48 -0.25 -6.36 -16.95
N ALA A 49 -0.95 -5.47 -16.23
CA ALA A 49 -1.81 -5.82 -15.11
C ALA A 49 -3.08 -6.59 -15.54
N GLN A 50 -3.52 -6.43 -16.80
CA GLN A 50 -4.60 -7.24 -17.38
C GLN A 50 -4.13 -8.63 -17.82
N GLY A 51 -2.82 -8.86 -17.93
CA GLY A 51 -2.26 -10.18 -18.21
C GLY A 51 -2.38 -11.12 -17.02
N SER A 52 -2.53 -12.42 -17.29
CA SER A 52 -2.65 -13.47 -16.25
C SER A 52 -1.39 -13.74 -15.42
N LYS A 53 -0.30 -12.98 -15.64
CA LYS A 53 1.01 -13.14 -14.99
C LYS A 53 1.59 -11.81 -14.53
N PHE A 54 0.81 -11.06 -13.76
CA PHE A 54 1.28 -9.84 -13.14
C PHE A 54 1.43 -10.04 -11.63
N HIS A 55 2.61 -9.70 -11.10
CA HIS A 55 2.91 -9.80 -9.67
C HIS A 55 3.54 -8.50 -9.20
N LEU A 56 3.10 -8.02 -8.05
CA LEU A 56 3.63 -6.83 -7.40
C LEU A 56 4.51 -7.27 -6.23
N LEU A 57 5.77 -6.83 -6.22
CA LEU A 57 6.68 -7.04 -5.11
C LEU A 57 6.79 -5.74 -4.30
N GLY A 58 6.29 -5.75 -3.07
CA GLY A 58 6.54 -4.68 -2.11
C GLY A 58 7.77 -5.00 -1.26
N THR A 59 8.69 -4.05 -1.14
CA THR A 59 9.96 -4.23 -0.39
C THR A 59 10.08 -3.33 0.85
N SER A 60 9.10 -2.45 1.09
CA SER A 60 9.17 -1.42 2.13
C SER A 60 8.64 -1.89 3.49
N GLY A 61 9.07 -1.23 4.57
CA GLY A 61 8.58 -1.49 5.92
C GLY A 61 7.06 -1.36 6.10
N MET A 62 6.41 -0.57 5.23
CA MET A 62 4.94 -0.44 5.21
C MET A 62 4.28 -1.78 4.82
N ILE A 63 4.75 -2.41 3.75
CA ILE A 63 4.11 -3.65 3.27
C ILE A 63 4.43 -4.82 4.19
N THR A 64 5.61 -4.87 4.81
CA THR A 64 5.97 -5.92 5.76
C THR A 64 5.19 -5.78 7.07
N THR A 65 4.91 -4.55 7.50
CA THR A 65 4.03 -4.29 8.66
C THR A 65 2.59 -4.72 8.36
N LEU A 66 2.08 -4.40 7.16
CA LEU A 66 0.75 -4.84 6.72
C LEU A 66 0.67 -6.37 6.63
N ALA A 67 1.69 -7.02 6.06
CA ALA A 67 1.80 -8.48 6.02
C ALA A 67 1.82 -9.11 7.43
N GLY A 68 2.33 -8.39 8.43
CA GLY A 68 2.24 -8.74 9.85
C GLY A 68 0.82 -8.93 10.39
N MET A 69 -0.17 -8.30 9.76
CA MET A 69 -1.58 -8.36 10.15
C MET A 69 -2.35 -9.51 9.46
N HIS A 70 -1.64 -10.35 8.70
CA HIS A 70 -2.23 -11.45 7.96
C HIS A 70 -2.91 -12.45 8.94
N PRO A 71 -4.15 -12.87 8.68
CA PRO A 71 -4.98 -13.64 9.64
C PRO A 71 -4.43 -15.02 10.06
N ASN A 72 -3.37 -15.50 9.41
CA ASN A 72 -2.74 -16.80 9.68
C ASN A 72 -1.44 -16.69 10.51
N LEU A 73 -1.10 -15.49 10.99
CA LEU A 73 0.09 -15.27 11.82
C LEU A 73 -0.35 -14.86 13.23
N GLU A 74 -0.19 -15.77 14.18
CA GLU A 74 -0.49 -15.52 15.60
C GLU A 74 0.43 -14.44 16.21
N ARG A 75 1.65 -14.27 15.65
CA ARG A 75 2.60 -13.19 15.96
C ARG A 75 3.46 -12.84 14.72
N TYR A 76 3.91 -11.57 14.64
CA TYR A 76 4.86 -11.12 13.62
C TYR A 76 6.16 -11.93 13.68
N ASP A 77 6.52 -12.55 12.56
CA ASP A 77 7.76 -13.31 12.39
C ASP A 77 8.39 -12.94 11.05
N GLN A 78 9.44 -12.12 11.09
CA GLN A 78 10.10 -11.60 9.88
C GLN A 78 10.59 -12.71 8.94
N LYS A 79 10.97 -13.88 9.47
CA LYS A 79 11.39 -15.02 8.64
C LYS A 79 10.24 -15.67 7.87
N LYS A 80 9.01 -15.50 8.37
CA LYS A 80 7.78 -15.94 7.69
C LYS A 80 7.23 -14.88 6.74
N MET A 81 7.70 -13.63 6.84
CA MET A 81 7.27 -12.52 5.98
C MET A 81 7.94 -12.52 4.61
N ASP A 82 9.16 -13.03 4.51
CA ASP A 82 9.89 -13.10 3.24
C ASP A 82 9.19 -14.09 2.29
N GLY A 83 8.63 -13.56 1.19
CA GLY A 83 7.97 -14.36 0.15
C GLY A 83 6.50 -14.68 0.38
N ILE A 84 5.82 -13.99 1.31
CA ILE A 84 4.36 -14.13 1.47
C ILE A 84 3.64 -13.70 0.20
N TRP A 85 2.76 -14.58 -0.28
CA TRP A 85 1.78 -14.27 -1.30
C TRP A 85 0.52 -13.75 -0.63
N THR A 86 0.10 -12.55 -1.02
CA THR A 86 -1.13 -11.92 -0.52
C THR A 86 -2.00 -11.56 -1.72
N ASN A 87 -3.29 -11.95 -1.69
CA ASN A 87 -4.23 -11.53 -2.72
C ASN A 87 -4.80 -10.12 -2.41
N ASP A 88 -5.52 -9.53 -3.37
CA ASP A 88 -6.08 -8.18 -3.20
C ASP A 88 -7.12 -8.09 -2.07
N ALA A 89 -7.85 -9.17 -1.82
CA ALA A 89 -8.91 -9.21 -0.81
C ALA A 89 -8.32 -9.16 0.60
N ASP A 90 -7.24 -9.90 0.85
CA ASP A 90 -6.51 -9.90 2.11
C ASP A 90 -5.89 -8.52 2.38
N ILE A 91 -5.26 -7.91 1.38
CA ILE A 91 -4.72 -6.54 1.49
C ILE A 91 -5.84 -5.54 1.82
N THR A 92 -6.97 -5.63 1.11
CA THR A 92 -8.12 -4.74 1.32
C THR A 92 -8.71 -4.92 2.71
N LEU A 93 -8.82 -6.15 3.21
CA LEU A 93 -9.31 -6.43 4.56
C LEU A 93 -8.36 -5.87 5.63
N MET A 94 -7.05 -6.05 5.45
CA MET A 94 -6.04 -5.52 6.37
C MET A 94 -6.07 -3.98 6.41
N ILE A 95 -6.19 -3.31 5.26
CA ILE A 95 -6.33 -1.85 5.20
C ILE A 95 -7.63 -1.39 5.89
N LYS A 96 -8.76 -2.07 5.66
CA LYS A 96 -10.03 -1.74 6.31
C LYS A 96 -9.96 -1.82 7.84
N ARG A 97 -9.24 -2.79 8.39
CA ARG A 97 -9.02 -2.91 9.84
C ARG A 97 -8.20 -1.77 10.44
N LEU A 98 -7.36 -1.11 9.65
CA LEU A 98 -6.58 0.06 10.09
C LEU A 98 -7.41 1.36 10.06
N LEU A 99 -8.49 1.38 9.28
CA LEU A 99 -9.38 2.53 9.11
C LEU A 99 -10.65 2.45 9.97
N SER A 100 -10.82 1.37 10.75
CA SER A 100 -11.94 1.12 11.67
C SER A 100 -11.56 1.46 13.10
#